data_AF-A0A0L0DK14-F1
#
_entry.id   AF-A0A0L0DK14-F1
#
_cell.length_a   1.000
_cell.length_b   1.000
_cell.length_c   1.000
_cell.angle_alpha   90.00
_cell.angle_beta   90.00
_cell.angle_gamma   90.00
#
_symmetry.space_group_name_H-M   'P 1'
#
loop_
_entity.id
_entity.type
_entity.pdbx_description
1 polymer ?
#
loop_
_entity_poly.entity_id
_entity_poly.type
_entity_poly.pdbx_seq_one_letter_code
_entity_poly.pdbx_strand_id
1 'polypeptide(L)'
;MVLPITFAGLGTWQVYRHQWKQDLLDRVAQRIEHEPMPLATPTREEVENELEYTRVVTHGSFDHSAEILMVPKLWDGEPGAHVLTPLVRDDGSRVLVNRGFVPRELMPQDSRRDSLVDGRVAVAGILRATERPNSFTPDNKPESGTWYWRDIDALVETLDVLPFVVEAGAPLPTDEPADDSPIRPGVTVISVPNNHWHYAATWYALALATSVMYLRRPL
;
A
#
# COMPACT_ATOMS: atom_id res chain seq x y z
N MET A 1 -1.61 -13.99 42.64
CA MET A 1 -0.46 -14.04 41.72
C MET A 1 -0.82 -14.19 40.24
N VAL A 2 -1.91 -14.85 39.85
CA VAL A 2 -2.22 -15.08 38.42
C VAL A 2 -2.39 -13.77 37.62
N LEU A 3 -3.19 -12.82 38.12
CA LEU A 3 -3.47 -11.54 37.43
C LEU A 3 -2.23 -10.69 37.09
N PRO A 4 -1.31 -10.39 38.02
CA PRO A 4 -0.13 -9.57 37.70
C PRO A 4 0.82 -10.26 36.71
N ILE A 5 0.93 -11.60 36.76
CA ILE A 5 1.74 -12.37 35.80
C ILE A 5 1.13 -12.28 34.40
N THR A 6 -0.19 -12.44 34.28
CA THR A 6 -0.90 -12.32 33.00
C THR A 6 -0.74 -10.93 32.40
N PHE A 7 -0.91 -9.87 33.19
CA PHE A 7 -0.75 -8.49 32.70
C PHE A 7 0.70 -8.15 32.34
N ALA A 8 1.68 -8.63 33.10
CA ALA A 8 3.10 -8.47 32.74
C ALA A 8 3.42 -9.20 31.43
N GLY A 9 2.90 -10.42 31.23
CA GLY A 9 3.06 -11.18 29.99
C GLY A 9 2.45 -10.46 28.78
N LEU A 10 1.24 -9.90 28.93
CA LEU A 10 0.58 -9.10 27.89
C LEU A 10 1.34 -7.80 27.57
N GLY A 11 1.87 -7.12 28.59
CA GLY A 11 2.73 -5.94 28.43
C GLY A 11 3.98 -6.25 27.60
N THR A 12 4.68 -7.34 27.95
CA THR A 12 5.89 -7.77 27.23
C THR A 12 5.58 -8.17 25.78
N TRP A 13 4.47 -8.86 25.54
CA TRP A 13 4.03 -9.18 24.17
C TRP A 13 3.75 -7.92 23.35
N GLN A 14 3.11 -6.89 23.91
CA GLN A 14 2.88 -5.62 23.22
C GLN A 14 4.19 -4.90 22.87
N VAL A 15 5.20 -4.95 23.75
CA VAL A 15 6.54 -4.38 23.48
C VAL A 15 7.22 -5.12 22.33
N TYR A 16 7.24 -6.45 22.35
CA TYR A 16 7.80 -7.24 21.26
C TYR A 16 7.07 -6.98 19.93
N ARG A 17 5.74 -6.93 19.97
CA ARG A 17 4.92 -6.63 18.79
C ARG A 17 5.17 -5.23 18.24
N HIS A 18 5.42 -4.26 19.11
CA HIS A 18 5.80 -2.90 18.73
C HIS A 18 7.17 -2.88 18.04
N GLN A 19 8.19 -3.53 18.61
CA GLN A 19 9.52 -3.59 18.02
C GLN A 19 9.49 -4.25 16.63
N TRP A 20 8.81 -5.38 16.49
CA TRP A 20 8.64 -6.03 15.19
C TRP A 20 7.99 -5.11 14.13
N LYS A 21 7.00 -4.28 14.54
CA LYS A 21 6.38 -3.30 13.65
C LYS A 21 7.33 -2.17 13.28
N GLN A 22 8.15 -1.70 14.22
CA GLN A 22 9.18 -0.68 13.96
C GLN A 22 10.22 -1.21 12.98
N ASP A 23 10.75 -2.42 13.19
CA ASP A 23 11.71 -3.03 12.25
C ASP A 23 11.14 -3.18 10.84
N LEU A 24 9.82 -3.44 10.72
CA LEU A 24 9.14 -3.48 9.43
C LEU A 24 9.07 -2.09 8.78
N LEU A 25 8.69 -1.07 9.54
CA LEU A 25 8.63 0.31 9.06
C LEU A 25 10.01 0.82 8.65
N ASP A 26 11.05 0.54 9.42
CA ASP A 26 12.42 0.95 9.12
C ASP A 26 12.92 0.29 7.83
N ARG A 27 12.64 -1.00 7.62
CA ARG A 27 12.96 -1.68 6.34
C ARG A 27 12.24 -1.04 5.16
N VAL A 28 10.97 -0.68 5.33
CA VAL A 28 10.20 -0.01 4.27
C VAL A 28 10.75 1.38 3.99
N ALA A 29 11.05 2.17 5.03
CA ALA A 29 11.63 3.50 4.90
C ALA A 29 12.98 3.44 4.15
N GLN A 30 13.87 2.52 4.53
CA GLN A 30 15.15 2.33 3.84
C GLN A 30 14.95 2.02 2.35
N ARG A 31 14.05 1.10 2.00
CA ARG A 31 13.77 0.73 0.59
C ARG A 31 13.25 1.89 -0.25
N ILE A 32 12.52 2.81 0.37
CA ILE A 32 11.97 4.00 -0.30
C ILE A 32 13.02 5.11 -0.42
N GLU A 33 14.01 5.15 0.44
CA GLU A 33 15.11 6.12 0.31
C GLU A 33 16.13 5.72 -0.76
N HIS A 34 16.23 4.43 -1.09
CA HIS A 34 17.12 3.95 -2.15
C HIS A 34 16.77 4.53 -3.54
N GLU A 35 17.79 4.71 -4.37
CA GLU A 35 17.62 5.14 -5.75
C GLU A 35 16.76 4.13 -6.54
N PRO A 36 15.83 4.61 -7.40
CA PRO A 36 15.02 3.73 -8.23
C PRO A 36 15.88 2.84 -9.13
N MET A 37 15.67 1.53 -9.08
CA MET A 37 16.32 0.59 -9.99
C MET A 37 15.45 0.31 -11.23
N PRO A 38 16.05 -0.05 -12.39
CA PRO A 38 15.27 -0.49 -13.54
C PRO A 38 14.36 -1.67 -13.19
N LEU A 39 13.08 -1.59 -13.58
CA LEU A 39 12.11 -2.65 -13.31
C LEU A 39 12.46 -3.92 -14.11
N ALA A 40 12.79 -4.99 -13.40
CA ALA A 40 12.91 -6.33 -13.96
C ALA A 40 11.51 -6.96 -14.17
N THR A 41 11.44 -8.28 -14.34
CA THR A 41 10.19 -9.05 -14.38
C THR A 41 10.19 -10.09 -13.25
N PRO A 42 10.20 -9.65 -11.98
CA PRO A 42 10.21 -10.57 -10.85
C PRO A 42 8.93 -11.40 -10.80
N THR A 43 9.05 -12.59 -10.22
CA THR A 43 7.92 -13.43 -9.84
C THR A 43 7.14 -12.79 -8.69
N ARG A 44 5.91 -13.25 -8.49
CA ARG A 44 5.07 -12.83 -7.36
C ARG A 44 5.74 -13.05 -6.01
N GLU A 45 6.37 -14.20 -5.83
CA GLU A 45 6.99 -14.60 -4.56
C GLU A 45 8.18 -13.68 -4.21
N GLU A 46 9.00 -13.33 -5.20
CA GLU A 46 10.08 -12.35 -5.03
C GLU A 46 9.52 -10.98 -4.61
N VAL A 47 8.41 -10.54 -5.21
CA VAL A 47 7.77 -9.28 -4.81
C VAL A 47 7.22 -9.36 -3.38
N GLU A 48 6.50 -10.41 -3.02
CA GLU A 48 5.88 -10.56 -1.70
C GLU A 48 6.91 -10.65 -0.56
N ASN A 49 8.02 -11.35 -0.78
CA ASN A 49 8.98 -11.63 0.28
C ASN A 49 10.14 -10.63 0.32
N GLU A 50 10.57 -10.13 -0.83
CA GLU A 50 11.86 -9.44 -0.96
C GLU A 50 11.74 -8.04 -1.53
N LEU A 51 10.86 -7.81 -2.50
CA LEU A 51 10.86 -6.58 -3.29
C LEU A 51 9.70 -5.62 -3.00
N GLU A 52 8.74 -5.98 -2.13
CA GLU A 52 7.69 -5.04 -1.74
C GLU A 52 8.32 -3.78 -1.13
N TYR A 53 7.81 -2.61 -1.51
CA TYR A 53 8.32 -1.29 -1.16
C TYR A 53 9.64 -0.87 -1.85
N THR A 54 10.20 -1.68 -2.74
CA THR A 54 11.38 -1.30 -3.53
C THR A 54 11.01 -0.26 -4.59
N ARG A 55 11.82 0.80 -4.71
CA ARG A 55 11.69 1.81 -5.76
C ARG A 55 12.19 1.28 -7.10
N VAL A 56 11.35 1.43 -8.12
CA VAL A 56 11.62 0.99 -9.47
C VAL A 56 11.30 2.08 -10.49
N VAL A 57 11.96 2.02 -11.64
CA VAL A 57 11.63 2.82 -12.82
C VAL A 57 11.35 1.91 -14.01
N THR A 58 10.27 2.20 -14.72
CA THR A 58 9.88 1.47 -15.93
C THR A 58 9.51 2.44 -17.05
N HIS A 59 9.57 1.97 -18.28
CA HIS A 59 9.26 2.77 -19.46
C HIS A 59 8.30 2.01 -20.36
N GLY A 60 7.41 2.73 -21.03
CA GLY A 60 6.42 2.14 -21.92
C GLY A 60 5.32 3.13 -22.29
N SER A 61 4.24 2.63 -22.87
CA SER A 61 3.07 3.43 -23.23
C SER A 61 1.85 2.90 -22.46
N PHE A 62 1.00 3.80 -21.96
CA PHE A 62 -0.21 3.40 -21.24
C PHE A 62 -1.25 2.83 -22.21
N ASP A 63 -1.83 1.68 -21.87
CA ASP A 63 -3.05 1.18 -22.49
C ASP A 63 -4.26 1.69 -21.70
N HIS A 64 -4.71 2.90 -22.03
CA HIS A 64 -5.86 3.54 -21.39
C HIS A 64 -7.18 2.82 -21.64
N SER A 65 -7.25 1.94 -22.65
CA SER A 65 -8.45 1.13 -22.94
C SER A 65 -8.68 0.02 -21.91
N ALA A 66 -7.61 -0.40 -21.23
CA ALA A 66 -7.61 -1.41 -20.17
C ALA A 66 -7.48 -0.80 -18.77
N GLU A 67 -7.78 0.49 -18.63
CA GLU A 67 -7.79 1.18 -17.35
C GLU A 67 -8.92 0.64 -16.45
N ILE A 68 -8.61 0.46 -15.16
CA ILE A 68 -9.57 0.05 -14.15
C ILE A 68 -9.60 1.06 -13.00
N LEU A 69 -10.71 1.07 -12.27
CA LEU A 69 -10.87 1.87 -11.07
C LEU A 69 -10.92 0.96 -9.84
N MET A 70 -10.10 1.29 -8.85
CA MET A 70 -10.18 0.67 -7.53
C MET A 70 -10.92 1.58 -6.55
N VAL A 71 -12.05 1.12 -6.02
CA VAL A 71 -13.02 1.89 -5.22
C VAL A 71 -13.52 1.11 -4.01
N PRO A 72 -14.04 1.77 -2.97
CA PRO A 72 -13.86 3.18 -2.70
C PRO A 72 -12.44 3.44 -2.17
N LYS A 73 -11.87 4.59 -2.53
CA LYS A 73 -10.67 5.13 -1.89
C LYS A 73 -11.01 6.46 -1.26
N LEU A 74 -10.34 6.77 -0.15
CA LEU A 74 -10.50 8.04 0.56
C LEU A 74 -9.15 8.72 0.59
N TRP A 75 -9.10 9.95 0.10
CA TRP A 75 -7.89 10.77 0.13
C TRP A 75 -8.24 12.13 0.70
N ASP A 76 -7.61 12.51 1.82
CA ASP A 76 -7.87 13.78 2.51
C ASP A 76 -9.37 14.08 2.77
N GLY A 77 -10.12 13.04 3.17
CA GLY A 77 -11.56 13.15 3.44
C GLY A 77 -12.46 13.16 2.19
N GLU A 78 -11.88 13.16 0.99
CA GLU A 78 -12.59 13.12 -0.29
C GLU A 78 -12.72 11.68 -0.81
N PRO A 79 -13.94 11.19 -1.08
CA PRO A 79 -14.12 9.86 -1.64
C PRO A 79 -13.81 9.85 -3.14
N GLY A 80 -13.26 8.74 -3.62
CA GLY A 80 -12.87 8.59 -5.02
C GLY A 80 -12.37 7.19 -5.35
N ALA A 81 -11.44 7.13 -6.29
CA ALA A 81 -10.86 5.90 -6.81
C ALA A 81 -9.35 6.02 -6.96
N HIS A 82 -8.65 4.88 -6.93
CA HIS A 82 -7.33 4.79 -7.56
C HIS A 82 -7.50 4.42 -9.03
N VAL A 83 -6.72 5.07 -9.90
CA VAL A 83 -6.67 4.78 -11.33
C VAL A 83 -5.52 3.84 -11.60
N LEU A 84 -5.81 2.61 -12.04
CA LEU A 84 -4.78 1.65 -12.42
C LEU A 84 -4.82 1.44 -13.92
N THR A 85 -3.68 1.62 -14.59
CA THR A 85 -3.57 1.52 -16.04
C THR A 85 -2.39 0.62 -16.41
N PRO A 86 -2.58 -0.39 -17.27
CA PRO A 86 -1.46 -1.16 -17.79
C PRO A 86 -0.50 -0.27 -18.58
N LEU A 87 0.79 -0.39 -18.31
CA LEU A 87 1.87 0.20 -19.08
C LEU A 87 2.51 -0.92 -19.91
N VAL A 88 2.41 -0.81 -21.24
CA VAL A 88 3.01 -1.74 -22.19
C VAL A 88 4.46 -1.35 -22.39
N ARG A 89 5.38 -2.23 -21.99
CA ARG A 89 6.83 -2.04 -22.10
C ARG A 89 7.33 -2.38 -23.50
N ASP A 90 8.56 -1.98 -23.81
CA ASP A 90 9.19 -2.21 -25.11
C ASP A 90 9.37 -3.71 -25.44
N ASP A 91 9.45 -4.58 -24.42
CA ASP A 91 9.53 -6.04 -24.55
C ASP A 91 8.16 -6.71 -24.69
N GLY A 92 7.07 -5.92 -24.73
CA GLY A 92 5.69 -6.39 -24.81
C GLY A 92 5.07 -6.77 -23.47
N SER A 93 5.85 -6.84 -22.37
CA SER A 93 5.30 -7.11 -21.05
C SER A 93 4.45 -5.94 -20.56
N ARG A 94 3.38 -6.25 -19.82
CA ARG A 94 2.42 -5.26 -19.32
C ARG A 94 2.56 -5.15 -17.81
N VAL A 95 2.93 -3.98 -17.30
CA VAL A 95 2.97 -3.74 -15.85
C VAL A 95 1.78 -2.89 -15.44
N LEU A 96 1.05 -3.31 -14.41
CA LEU A 96 -0.06 -2.50 -13.90
C LEU A 96 0.47 -1.37 -13.04
N VAL A 97 0.16 -0.13 -13.43
CA VAL A 97 0.59 1.07 -12.71
C VAL A 97 -0.60 1.69 -12.00
N ASN A 98 -0.55 1.80 -10.68
CA ASN A 98 -1.46 2.69 -9.95
C ASN A 98 -0.96 4.13 -10.13
N ARG A 99 -1.68 4.91 -10.94
CA ARG A 99 -1.32 6.27 -11.33
C ARG A 99 -1.65 7.30 -10.24
N GLY A 100 -2.52 6.95 -9.30
CA GLY A 100 -2.91 7.83 -8.21
C GLY A 100 -4.41 7.90 -7.99
N PHE A 101 -4.82 8.90 -7.20
CA PHE A 101 -6.20 9.11 -6.78
C PHE A 101 -6.92 10.10 -7.70
N VAL A 102 -8.21 9.82 -7.95
CA VAL A 102 -9.15 10.76 -8.54
C VAL A 102 -10.40 10.86 -7.67
N PRO A 103 -10.96 12.07 -7.47
CA PRO A 103 -12.25 12.24 -6.82
C PRO A 103 -13.37 11.67 -7.69
N ARG A 104 -14.56 11.49 -7.10
CA ARG A 104 -15.71 10.84 -7.77
C ARG A 104 -16.07 11.48 -9.11
N GLU A 105 -15.98 12.79 -9.19
CA GLU A 105 -16.31 13.59 -10.37
C GLU A 105 -15.34 13.32 -11.52
N LEU A 106 -14.11 12.88 -11.22
CA LEU A 106 -13.05 12.57 -12.18
C LEU A 106 -12.84 11.06 -12.41
N MET A 107 -13.70 10.21 -11.83
CA MET A 107 -13.66 8.76 -12.08
C MET A 107 -13.90 8.40 -13.56
N PRO A 108 -14.96 8.92 -14.22
CA PRO A 108 -15.17 8.65 -15.64
C PRO A 108 -13.98 9.13 -16.47
N GLN A 109 -13.41 8.27 -17.30
CA GLN A 109 -12.20 8.60 -18.06
C GLN A 109 -12.38 9.87 -18.95
N ASP A 110 -13.58 10.04 -19.53
CA ASP A 110 -13.94 11.21 -20.35
C ASP A 110 -13.95 12.54 -19.59
N SER A 111 -14.07 12.51 -18.25
CA SER A 111 -14.01 13.72 -17.42
C SER A 111 -12.58 14.20 -17.14
N ARG A 112 -11.56 13.40 -17.52
CA ARG A 112 -10.14 13.66 -17.27
C ARG A 112 -9.28 13.32 -18.48
N ARG A 113 -9.72 13.70 -19.69
CA ARG A 113 -9.01 13.38 -20.94
C ARG A 113 -7.58 13.90 -20.98
N ASP A 114 -7.32 15.03 -20.31
CA ASP A 114 -5.96 15.59 -20.20
C ASP A 114 -5.00 14.69 -19.40
N SER A 115 -5.52 13.72 -18.64
CA SER A 115 -4.72 12.70 -17.96
C SER A 115 -4.35 11.51 -18.85
N LEU A 116 -4.88 11.41 -20.08
CA LEU A 116 -4.58 10.33 -21.02
C LEU A 116 -3.29 10.65 -21.77
N VAL A 117 -2.16 10.36 -21.12
CA VAL A 117 -0.85 10.62 -21.71
C VAL A 117 -0.62 9.67 -22.88
N ASP A 118 -0.41 10.24 -24.06
CA ASP A 118 -0.05 9.50 -25.27
C ASP A 118 1.47 9.30 -25.39
N GLY A 119 1.86 8.20 -26.03
CA GLY A 119 3.26 7.89 -26.31
C GLY A 119 4.03 7.28 -25.14
N ARG A 120 5.35 7.24 -25.29
CA ARG A 120 6.26 6.56 -24.36
C ARG A 120 6.59 7.45 -23.16
N VAL A 121 6.36 6.95 -21.96
CA VAL A 121 6.61 7.62 -20.68
C VAL A 121 7.62 6.84 -19.83
N ALA A 122 8.22 7.53 -18.87
CA ALA A 122 8.94 6.93 -17.75
C ALA A 122 8.07 7.00 -16.50
N VAL A 123 7.94 5.90 -15.77
CA VAL A 123 7.19 5.81 -14.52
C VAL A 123 8.13 5.35 -13.42
N ALA A 124 8.34 6.22 -12.43
CA ALA A 124 8.93 5.83 -11.15
C ALA A 124 7.85 5.55 -10.12
N GLY A 125 8.07 4.49 -9.36
CA GLY A 125 7.13 4.07 -8.36
C GLY A 125 7.70 3.02 -7.43
N ILE A 126 6.80 2.44 -6.65
CA ILE A 126 7.12 1.46 -5.63
C ILE A 126 6.41 0.15 -5.98
N LEU A 127 7.14 -0.98 -5.90
CA LEU A 127 6.56 -2.31 -6.08
C LEU A 127 5.63 -2.68 -4.94
N ARG A 128 4.46 -3.21 -5.29
CA ARG A 128 3.44 -3.63 -4.33
C ARG A 128 2.87 -4.99 -4.68
N ALA A 129 2.78 -5.82 -3.65
CA ALA A 129 2.21 -7.15 -3.70
C ALA A 129 0.69 -7.14 -3.54
N THR A 130 0.08 -8.32 -3.58
CA THR A 130 -1.36 -8.51 -3.38
C THR A 130 -1.79 -8.02 -2.00
N GLU A 131 -2.96 -7.39 -1.94
CA GLU A 131 -3.56 -6.99 -0.68
C GLU A 131 -4.30 -8.19 -0.04
N ARG A 132 -4.42 -8.19 1.29
CA ARG A 132 -5.29 -9.14 1.99
C ARG A 132 -6.59 -8.42 2.37
N PRO A 133 -7.74 -8.79 1.78
CA PRO A 133 -9.01 -8.20 2.16
C PRO A 133 -9.38 -8.59 3.59
N ASN A 134 -10.17 -7.77 4.26
CA ASN A 134 -10.78 -8.12 5.53
C ASN A 134 -12.22 -8.61 5.31
N SER A 135 -12.86 -9.15 6.35
CA SER A 135 -14.22 -9.73 6.26
C SER A 135 -15.33 -8.74 5.88
N PHE A 136 -15.05 -7.43 5.84
CA PHE A 136 -15.98 -6.39 5.41
C PHE A 136 -15.65 -5.83 4.01
N THR A 137 -14.56 -6.27 3.39
CA THR A 137 -14.20 -5.90 2.03
C THR A 137 -15.09 -6.67 1.06
N PRO A 138 -15.84 -6.01 0.16
CA PRO A 138 -16.62 -6.70 -0.88
C PRO A 138 -15.73 -7.43 -1.87
N ASP A 139 -16.29 -8.43 -2.54
CA ASP A 139 -15.62 -9.14 -3.64
C ASP A 139 -15.44 -8.22 -4.86
N ASN A 140 -14.31 -8.39 -5.56
CA ASN A 140 -14.03 -7.71 -6.83
C ASN A 140 -15.06 -8.11 -7.89
N LYS A 141 -15.31 -7.21 -8.84
CA LYS A 141 -16.23 -7.43 -9.97
C LYS A 141 -15.52 -7.17 -11.31
N PRO A 142 -14.61 -8.07 -11.74
CA PRO A 142 -13.80 -7.89 -12.94
C PRO A 142 -14.62 -7.59 -14.19
N GLU A 143 -15.79 -8.22 -14.34
CA GLU A 143 -16.72 -8.05 -15.46
C GLU A 143 -17.26 -6.63 -15.61
N SER A 144 -17.27 -5.86 -14.52
CA SER A 144 -17.70 -4.46 -14.48
C SER A 144 -16.55 -3.48 -14.35
N GLY A 145 -15.30 -3.97 -14.37
CA GLY A 145 -14.09 -3.16 -14.17
C GLY A 145 -13.98 -2.53 -12.78
N THR A 146 -14.77 -3.01 -11.81
CA THR A 146 -14.84 -2.45 -10.45
C THR A 146 -14.06 -3.32 -9.48
N TRP A 147 -13.04 -2.75 -8.86
CA TRP A 147 -12.14 -3.45 -7.94
C TRP A 147 -12.18 -2.81 -6.55
N TYR A 148 -12.28 -3.60 -5.49
CA TYR A 148 -12.30 -3.12 -4.10
C TYR A 148 -10.95 -3.22 -3.41
N TRP A 149 -10.17 -4.22 -3.80
CA TRP A 149 -8.84 -4.49 -3.26
C TRP A 149 -7.94 -5.02 -4.36
N ARG A 150 -6.63 -4.94 -4.11
CA ARG A 150 -5.60 -5.36 -5.07
C ARG A 150 -5.43 -6.87 -5.09
N ASP A 151 -6.33 -7.55 -5.79
CA ASP A 151 -6.23 -8.97 -6.07
C ASP A 151 -5.35 -9.20 -7.30
N ILE A 152 -4.06 -9.43 -7.08
CA ILE A 152 -3.09 -9.57 -8.18
C ILE A 152 -3.42 -10.76 -9.07
N ASP A 153 -3.90 -11.87 -8.50
CA ASP A 153 -4.16 -13.08 -9.29
C ASP A 153 -5.31 -12.83 -10.29
N ALA A 154 -6.41 -12.24 -9.80
CA ALA A 154 -7.52 -11.86 -10.67
C ALA A 154 -7.14 -10.74 -11.66
N LEU A 155 -6.26 -9.81 -11.28
CA LEU A 155 -5.78 -8.74 -12.18
C LEU A 155 -4.91 -9.30 -13.32
N VAL A 156 -4.01 -10.25 -13.02
CA VAL A 156 -3.20 -10.94 -14.02
C VAL A 156 -4.10 -11.66 -15.03
N GLU A 157 -5.09 -12.40 -14.54
CA GLU A 157 -6.04 -13.13 -15.40
C GLU A 157 -6.90 -12.19 -16.26
N THR A 158 -7.30 -11.04 -15.72
CA THR A 158 -8.22 -10.11 -16.41
C THR A 158 -7.49 -9.20 -17.41
N LEU A 159 -6.28 -8.73 -17.07
CA LEU A 159 -5.59 -7.67 -17.80
C LEU A 159 -4.30 -8.13 -18.50
N ASP A 160 -3.91 -9.40 -18.33
CA ASP A 160 -2.65 -9.96 -18.86
C ASP A 160 -1.42 -9.13 -18.44
N VAL A 161 -1.32 -8.84 -17.15
CA VAL A 161 -0.26 -8.03 -16.54
C VAL A 161 0.72 -8.87 -15.72
N LEU A 162 1.91 -8.32 -15.47
CA LEU A 162 2.87 -8.89 -14.52
C LEU A 162 2.25 -8.99 -13.11
N PRO A 163 2.68 -9.96 -12.28
CA PRO A 163 2.01 -10.31 -11.02
C PRO A 163 2.39 -9.37 -9.86
N PHE A 164 2.32 -8.07 -10.10
CA PHE A 164 2.56 -7.01 -9.12
C PHE A 164 2.05 -5.67 -9.66
N VAL A 165 1.90 -4.68 -8.77
CA VAL A 165 1.55 -3.30 -9.15
C VAL A 165 2.71 -2.36 -8.85
N VAL A 166 2.93 -1.39 -9.73
CA VAL A 166 3.80 -0.24 -9.47
C VAL A 166 2.93 0.92 -9.01
N GLU A 167 3.13 1.42 -7.79
CA GLU A 167 2.48 2.65 -7.33
C GLU A 167 3.31 3.88 -7.73
N ALA A 168 2.79 4.65 -8.68
CA ALA A 168 3.45 5.83 -9.21
C ALA A 168 3.43 7.00 -8.23
N GLY A 169 4.37 7.93 -8.42
CA GLY A 169 4.52 9.12 -7.59
C GLY A 169 5.73 9.07 -6.66
N ALA A 170 6.66 8.13 -6.88
CA ALA A 170 8.01 8.30 -6.35
C ALA A 170 8.73 9.34 -7.24
N PRO A 171 9.22 10.47 -6.70
CA PRO A 171 9.88 11.48 -7.50
C PRO A 171 11.11 10.89 -8.20
N LEU A 172 11.22 11.13 -9.50
CA LEU A 172 12.47 10.97 -10.25
C LEU A 172 13.42 12.15 -9.93
N PRO A 173 14.74 11.95 -10.05
CA PRO A 173 15.72 13.04 -9.91
C PRO A 173 15.47 14.23 -10.86
N THR A 174 14.69 14.02 -11.92
CA THR A 174 14.39 14.99 -12.98
C THR A 174 12.98 15.57 -12.90
N ASP A 175 12.17 15.19 -11.91
CA ASP A 175 10.78 15.64 -11.84
C ASP A 175 10.68 17.08 -11.32
N GLU A 176 10.01 17.96 -12.08
CA GLU A 176 9.45 19.19 -11.55
C GLU A 176 8.11 18.89 -10.85
N PRO A 177 7.75 19.60 -9.75
CA PRO A 177 6.51 19.35 -9.05
C PRO A 177 5.29 19.63 -9.96
N ALA A 178 4.55 18.56 -10.29
CA ALA A 178 3.31 18.65 -11.04
C ALA A 178 2.14 19.00 -10.09
N ASP A 179 1.77 20.29 -10.03
CA ASP A 179 0.72 20.79 -9.13
C ASP A 179 -0.71 20.63 -9.71
N ASP A 180 -0.86 20.48 -11.03
CA ASP A 180 -2.17 20.56 -11.74
C ASP A 180 -2.64 19.24 -12.40
N SER A 181 -2.10 18.08 -12.04
CA SER A 181 -2.56 16.80 -12.62
C SER A 181 -3.96 16.41 -12.10
N PRO A 182 -4.92 16.03 -12.98
CA PRO A 182 -6.23 15.52 -12.56
C PRO A 182 -6.14 14.26 -11.69
N ILE A 183 -5.07 13.48 -11.86
CA ILE A 183 -4.73 12.32 -11.04
C ILE A 183 -3.68 12.75 -10.02
N ARG A 184 -4.02 12.65 -8.73
CA ARG A 184 -3.11 13.00 -7.62
C ARG A 184 -2.14 11.82 -7.39
N PRO A 185 -0.82 11.97 -7.64
CA PRO A 185 0.15 10.88 -7.48
C PRO A 185 0.52 10.65 -6.01
N GLY A 186 1.28 9.59 -5.72
CA GLY A 186 1.88 9.39 -4.39
C GLY A 186 0.88 9.01 -3.29
N VAL A 187 -0.25 8.40 -3.67
CA VAL A 187 -1.33 8.07 -2.73
C VAL A 187 -1.08 6.85 -1.84
N THR A 188 0.12 6.27 -1.94
CA THR A 188 0.55 5.17 -1.08
C THR A 188 0.72 5.67 0.34
N VAL A 189 -0.35 5.62 1.14
CA VAL A 189 -0.24 5.83 2.58
C VAL A 189 0.46 4.62 3.18
N ILE A 190 1.77 4.72 3.41
CA ILE A 190 2.52 3.74 4.22
C ILE A 190 2.25 4.07 5.68
N SER A 191 1.02 3.82 6.12
CA SER A 191 0.67 3.88 7.53
C SER A 191 0.59 2.47 8.06
N VAL A 192 1.55 2.08 8.89
CA VAL A 192 1.34 0.99 9.85
C VAL A 192 0.90 1.66 11.15
N PRO A 193 -0.39 1.58 11.55
CA PRO A 193 -0.82 2.15 12.82
C PRO A 193 0.00 1.58 13.97
N ASN A 194 0.63 2.47 14.74
CA ASN A 194 1.55 2.11 15.82
C ASN A 194 1.13 2.69 17.17
N ASN A 195 -0.02 2.25 17.69
CA ASN A 195 -0.53 2.67 19.00
C ASN A 195 -0.13 1.72 20.14
N HIS A 196 0.76 0.74 19.89
CA HIS A 196 1.03 -0.38 20.80
C HIS A 196 1.75 0.02 22.10
N TRP A 197 2.48 1.13 22.10
CA TRP A 197 3.15 1.65 23.29
C TRP A 197 2.16 2.03 24.41
N HIS A 198 1.04 2.67 24.07
CA HIS A 198 0.00 3.05 25.05
C HIS A 198 -0.63 1.81 25.71
N TYR A 199 -0.84 0.74 24.94
CA TYR A 199 -1.34 -0.52 25.47
C TYR A 199 -0.33 -1.20 26.39
N ALA A 200 0.95 -1.22 26.03
CA ALA A 200 2.01 -1.76 26.89
C ALA A 200 2.05 -1.04 28.26
N ALA A 201 1.99 0.29 28.26
CA ALA A 201 1.92 1.10 29.48
C ALA A 201 0.69 0.75 30.35
N THR A 202 -0.48 0.57 29.71
CA THR A 202 -1.72 0.18 30.40
C THR A 202 -1.57 -1.18 31.08
N TRP A 203 -1.02 -2.18 30.38
CA TRP A 203 -0.84 -3.53 30.93
C TRP A 203 0.16 -3.57 32.08
N TYR A 204 1.28 -2.85 31.99
CA TYR A 204 2.21 -2.75 33.10
C TYR A 204 1.64 -1.98 34.30
N ALA A 205 0.83 -0.94 34.08
CA ALA A 205 0.13 -0.24 35.15
C ALA A 205 -0.86 -1.16 35.90
N LEU A 206 -1.62 -1.99 35.17
CA LEU A 206 -2.52 -2.98 35.75
C LEU A 206 -1.75 -4.09 36.50
N ALA A 207 -0.62 -4.55 35.95
CA ALA A 207 0.25 -5.50 36.62
C ALA A 207 0.77 -4.94 37.95
N LEU A 208 1.20 -3.68 37.97
CA LEU A 208 1.67 -3.00 39.18
C LEU A 208 0.53 -2.82 40.20
N ALA A 209 -0.62 -2.29 39.78
CA ALA A 209 -1.76 -2.06 40.67
C ALA A 209 -2.24 -3.35 41.34
N THR A 210 -2.38 -4.43 40.57
CA THR A 210 -2.80 -5.74 41.10
C THR A 210 -1.73 -6.39 41.99
N SER A 211 -0.44 -6.16 41.71
CA SER A 211 0.65 -6.60 42.59
C SER A 211 0.61 -5.86 43.92
N VAL A 212 0.42 -4.54 43.92
CA VAL A 212 0.29 -3.73 45.14
C VAL A 212 -0.92 -4.16 45.96
N MET A 213 -2.08 -4.38 45.33
CA MET A 213 -3.28 -4.89 46.00
C MET A 213 -3.06 -6.26 46.64
N TYR A 214 -2.35 -7.16 45.95
CA TYR A 214 -2.03 -8.48 46.46
C TYR A 214 -1.10 -8.41 47.68
N LEU A 215 -0.08 -7.55 47.63
CA LEU A 215 0.88 -7.37 48.72
C LEU A 215 0.31 -6.64 49.95
N ARG A 216 -0.74 -5.83 49.77
CA ARG A 216 -1.42 -5.10 50.86
C ARG A 216 -2.64 -5.81 51.42
N ARG A 217 -2.96 -7.02 50.96
CA ARG A 217 -4.04 -7.81 51.57
C ARG A 217 -3.62 -8.24 52.98
N PRO A 218 -4.34 -7.85 54.04
CA PRO A 218 -4.12 -8.46 55.36
C PRO A 218 -4.48 -9.95 55.27
N LEU A 219 -3.67 -10.78 55.94
CA LEU A 219 -3.92 -12.22 56.11
C LEU A 219 -5.19 -12.47 56.92
#